data_AF-A0AAD3NHW1-F1
#
_entry.id   AF-A0AAD3NHW1-F1
#
_cell.length_a   1.000
_cell.length_b   1.000
_cell.length_c   1.000
_cell.angle_alpha   90.00
_cell.angle_beta   90.00
_cell.angle_gamma   90.00
#
_symmetry.space_group_name_H-M   'P 1'
#
loop_
_entity.id
_entity.type
_entity.pdbx_description
1 polymer ?
#
loop_
_entity_poly.entity_id
_entity_poly.type
_entity_poly.pdbx_seq_one_letter_code
_entity_poly.pdbx_strand_id
1 'polypeptide(L)'
;MVEEQIYATGMAYRLRSQWDRDEGLGQNHNAVKFLGQDYESLKAQCLRSGNLFEDSLFPCAASSLGFNELGPRSSKTYGVRWMRPTEFCKRPGFWQFGEWVEVVIDDRLPVKDGKLLFVHSAEGTEFWSALLEKAYAKLNGCYEALSGGSTSEGFEDFTGGVTEMYELGKAPSDLFSIIRRAIDRGSLLGCSIDITSSRDMEAVTFKKLVKGHAYSVTGVDEVVYRGNMTKLVRIRNPWGEVEWTGAWSDK
;
A
#
# COMPACT_ATOMS: atom_id res chain seq x y z
N MET A 1 -7.07 22.38 -33.15
CA MET A 1 -7.37 21.14 -33.90
C MET A 1 -7.63 20.08 -32.85
N VAL A 2 -8.80 19.44 -32.87
CA VAL A 2 -9.12 18.35 -31.96
C VAL A 2 -8.42 17.13 -32.53
N GLU A 3 -7.38 16.63 -31.88
CA GLU A 3 -6.79 15.34 -32.24
C GLU A 3 -7.84 14.27 -31.95
N GLU A 4 -8.35 13.62 -33.01
CA GLU A 4 -9.19 12.44 -32.85
C GLU A 4 -8.36 11.33 -32.21
N GLN A 5 -8.86 10.80 -31.08
CA GLN A 5 -8.23 9.69 -30.39
C GLN A 5 -8.45 8.42 -31.22
N ILE A 6 -7.42 7.96 -31.93
CA ILE A 6 -7.48 6.75 -32.75
C ILE A 6 -7.50 5.54 -31.82
N TYR A 7 -8.67 4.89 -31.68
CA TYR A 7 -8.79 3.66 -30.88
C TYR A 7 -8.41 2.44 -31.73
N ALA A 8 -7.18 1.97 -31.57
CA ALA A 8 -6.76 0.67 -32.10
C ALA A 8 -7.30 -0.45 -31.19
N THR A 9 -7.73 -1.58 -31.78
CA THR A 9 -8.15 -2.79 -31.04
C THR A 9 -7.39 -4.02 -31.54
N GLY A 10 -7.39 -5.11 -30.77
CA GLY A 10 -6.77 -6.37 -31.16
C GLY A 10 -5.25 -6.27 -31.34
N MET A 11 -4.71 -6.78 -32.45
CA MET A 11 -3.26 -6.79 -32.72
C MET A 11 -2.68 -5.38 -32.93
N ALA A 12 -3.46 -4.46 -33.51
CA ALA A 12 -3.04 -3.07 -33.72
C ALA A 12 -2.85 -2.33 -32.39
N TYR A 13 -3.72 -2.60 -31.40
CA TYR A 13 -3.54 -2.11 -30.03
C TYR A 13 -2.23 -2.62 -29.42
N ARG A 14 -1.98 -3.95 -29.51
CA ARG A 14 -0.76 -4.54 -28.94
C ARG A 14 0.52 -3.98 -29.58
N LEU A 15 0.53 -3.81 -30.89
CA LEU A 15 1.67 -3.23 -31.60
C LEU A 15 1.90 -1.77 -31.20
N ARG A 16 0.83 -0.97 -31.06
CA ARG A 16 0.93 0.40 -30.56
C ARG A 16 1.47 0.43 -29.13
N SER A 17 0.92 -0.40 -28.23
CA SER A 17 1.43 -0.52 -26.85
C SER A 17 2.89 -0.96 -26.80
N GLN A 18 3.32 -1.84 -27.70
CA GLN A 18 4.71 -2.26 -27.79
C GLN A 18 5.63 -1.13 -28.25
N TRP A 19 5.23 -0.36 -29.27
CA TRP A 19 5.98 0.83 -29.68
C TRP A 19 6.03 1.89 -28.60
N ASP A 20 4.92 2.14 -27.90
CA ASP A 20 4.90 3.09 -26.79
C ASP A 20 5.89 2.68 -25.69
N ARG A 21 5.96 1.37 -25.38
CA ARG A 21 6.96 0.81 -24.45
C ARG A 21 8.39 0.99 -24.92
N ASP A 22 8.66 0.75 -26.19
CA ASP A 22 9.99 0.93 -26.80
C ASP A 22 10.41 2.42 -26.77
N GLU A 23 9.45 3.35 -26.85
CA GLU A 23 9.64 4.80 -26.66
C GLU A 23 9.73 5.22 -25.18
N GLY A 24 9.65 4.27 -24.25
CA GLY A 24 9.85 4.47 -22.82
C GLY A 24 8.58 4.66 -22.00
N LEU A 25 7.38 4.52 -22.59
CA LEU A 25 6.12 4.48 -21.82
C LEU A 25 6.14 3.27 -20.87
N GLY A 26 5.72 3.48 -19.62
CA GLY A 26 5.75 2.47 -18.57
C GLY A 26 7.04 2.45 -17.75
N GLN A 27 8.01 3.34 -18.04
CA GLN A 27 9.14 3.58 -17.15
C GLN A 27 8.76 4.55 -16.01
N ASN A 28 9.54 4.57 -14.92
CA ASN A 28 9.22 5.39 -13.73
C ASN A 28 9.03 6.89 -14.06
N HIS A 29 9.83 7.40 -15.01
CA HIS A 29 9.78 8.80 -15.43
C HIS A 29 8.74 9.08 -16.54
N ASN A 30 8.09 8.05 -17.09
CA ASN A 30 7.08 8.15 -18.15
C ASN A 30 6.01 7.08 -17.96
N ALA A 31 5.34 7.13 -16.80
CA ALA A 31 4.36 6.13 -16.39
C ALA A 31 3.09 6.17 -17.25
N VAL A 32 2.44 5.01 -17.40
CA VAL A 32 1.14 4.90 -18.08
C VAL A 32 0.08 5.61 -17.24
N LYS A 33 -0.76 6.43 -17.89
CA LYS A 33 -1.87 7.14 -17.24
C LYS A 33 -3.03 6.19 -16.98
N PHE A 34 -3.31 5.89 -15.72
CA PHE A 34 -4.40 5.00 -15.36
C PHE A 34 -5.75 5.58 -15.81
N LEU A 35 -6.51 4.77 -16.57
CA LEU A 35 -7.78 5.16 -17.17
C LEU A 35 -7.71 6.46 -17.99
N GLY A 36 -6.53 6.81 -18.50
CA GLY A 36 -6.29 8.02 -19.29
C GLY A 36 -6.34 9.33 -18.52
N GLN A 37 -6.41 9.31 -17.18
CA GLN A 37 -6.39 10.54 -16.38
C GLN A 37 -4.98 11.15 -16.36
N ASP A 38 -4.88 12.44 -16.68
CA ASP A 38 -3.63 13.21 -16.64
C ASP A 38 -3.65 14.21 -15.48
N TYR A 39 -2.73 14.05 -14.53
CA TYR A 39 -2.69 14.88 -13.32
C TYR A 39 -2.59 16.38 -13.64
N GLU A 40 -1.67 16.78 -14.52
CA GLU A 40 -1.42 18.19 -14.80
C GLU A 40 -2.60 18.86 -15.51
N SER A 41 -3.26 18.16 -16.42
CA SER A 41 -4.45 18.63 -17.14
C SER A 41 -5.64 18.79 -16.21
N LEU A 42 -5.89 17.79 -15.36
CA LEU A 42 -6.97 17.83 -14.36
C LEU A 42 -6.73 18.92 -13.34
N LYS A 43 -5.51 19.06 -12.84
CA LYS A 43 -5.10 20.13 -11.93
C LYS A 43 -5.30 21.51 -12.57
N ALA A 44 -4.84 21.70 -13.81
CA ALA A 44 -5.01 22.96 -14.51
C ALA A 44 -6.50 23.30 -14.73
N GLN A 45 -7.34 22.31 -15.01
CA GLN A 45 -8.79 22.50 -15.13
C GLN A 45 -9.43 22.91 -13.79
N CYS A 46 -9.05 22.27 -12.70
CA CYS A 46 -9.53 22.61 -11.36
C CYS A 46 -9.13 24.04 -10.98
N LEU A 47 -7.87 24.41 -11.22
CA LEU A 47 -7.37 25.77 -10.99
C LEU A 47 -8.11 26.82 -11.83
N ARG A 48 -8.42 26.53 -13.10
CA ARG A 48 -9.20 27.44 -13.96
C ARG A 48 -10.64 27.60 -13.52
N SER A 49 -11.27 26.54 -13.04
CA SER A 49 -12.69 26.53 -12.66
C SER A 49 -12.93 26.96 -11.21
N GLY A 50 -11.89 27.02 -10.37
CA GLY A 50 -11.99 27.33 -8.95
C GLY A 50 -12.61 26.20 -8.12
N ASN A 51 -12.80 25.02 -8.71
CA ASN A 51 -13.39 23.86 -8.04
C ASN A 51 -12.29 22.86 -7.65
N LEU A 52 -12.50 22.16 -6.54
CA LEU A 52 -11.63 21.05 -6.15
C LEU A 52 -11.86 19.84 -7.04
N PHE A 53 -10.81 19.05 -7.26
CA PHE A 53 -10.91 17.82 -8.06
C PHE A 53 -11.84 16.82 -7.39
N GLU A 54 -12.74 16.24 -8.18
CA GLU A 54 -13.64 15.17 -7.79
C GLU A 54 -13.39 13.97 -8.72
N ASP A 55 -12.98 12.84 -8.16
CA ASP A 55 -12.62 11.68 -8.97
C ASP A 55 -13.85 10.88 -9.38
N SER A 56 -14.30 11.06 -10.62
CA SER A 56 -15.44 10.33 -11.17
C SER A 56 -15.18 8.84 -11.37
N LEU A 57 -13.91 8.44 -11.49
CA LEU A 57 -13.52 7.04 -11.70
C LEU A 57 -13.31 6.28 -10.39
N PHE A 58 -13.28 6.98 -9.26
CA PHE A 58 -13.26 6.40 -7.91
C PHE A 58 -14.10 7.27 -6.96
N PRO A 59 -15.45 7.20 -7.09
CA PRO A 59 -16.34 8.12 -6.41
C PRO A 59 -16.36 7.91 -4.90
N CYS A 60 -16.74 8.94 -4.16
CA CYS A 60 -16.99 8.88 -2.71
C CYS A 60 -18.27 8.11 -2.37
N ALA A 61 -18.31 6.82 -2.72
CA ALA A 61 -19.47 5.96 -2.64
C ALA A 61 -19.12 4.60 -2.00
N ALA A 62 -20.13 3.86 -1.58
CA ALA A 62 -19.95 2.54 -0.98
C ALA A 62 -19.28 1.54 -1.94
N SER A 63 -19.44 1.70 -3.26
CA SER A 63 -18.77 0.89 -4.27
C SER A 63 -17.25 0.99 -4.22
N SER A 64 -16.70 2.15 -3.82
CA SER A 64 -15.26 2.34 -3.64
C SER A 64 -14.75 1.75 -2.32
N LEU A 65 -15.63 1.55 -1.33
CA LEU A 65 -15.29 0.86 -0.08
C LEU A 65 -15.25 -0.65 -0.28
N GLY A 66 -16.23 -1.23 -0.97
CA GLY A 66 -16.29 -2.67 -1.16
C GLY A 66 -17.62 -3.18 -1.70
N PHE A 67 -17.77 -4.50 -1.63
CA PHE A 67 -18.88 -5.24 -2.22
C PHE A 67 -19.54 -6.22 -1.24
N ASN A 68 -18.85 -6.66 -0.18
CA ASN A 68 -19.36 -7.62 0.79
C ASN A 68 -19.19 -7.11 2.23
N GLU A 69 -18.05 -7.36 2.86
CA GLU A 69 -17.78 -6.93 4.23
C GLU A 69 -17.70 -5.40 4.37
N LEU A 70 -17.26 -4.72 3.32
CA LEU A 70 -17.28 -3.26 3.22
C LEU A 70 -18.32 -2.77 2.18
N GLY A 71 -19.30 -3.61 1.86
CA GLY A 71 -20.37 -3.27 0.93
C GLY A 71 -21.40 -2.29 1.51
N PRO A 72 -22.36 -1.82 0.68
CA PRO A 72 -23.34 -0.79 1.06
C PRO A 72 -24.28 -1.16 2.22
N ARG A 73 -24.45 -2.46 2.50
CA ARG A 73 -25.34 -2.98 3.56
C ARG A 73 -24.59 -3.42 4.81
N SER A 74 -23.27 -3.24 4.85
CA SER A 74 -22.46 -3.64 5.99
C SER A 74 -22.57 -2.66 7.15
N SER A 75 -22.64 -3.18 8.37
CA SER A 75 -22.54 -2.36 9.59
C SER A 75 -21.16 -1.69 9.73
N LYS A 76 -20.12 -2.27 9.11
CA LYS A 76 -18.76 -1.69 9.11
C LYS A 76 -18.74 -0.34 8.39
N THR A 77 -19.46 -0.21 7.28
CA THR A 77 -19.50 1.01 6.45
C THR A 77 -20.64 1.96 6.77
N TYR A 78 -21.60 1.55 7.61
CA TYR A 78 -22.64 2.45 8.10
C TYR A 78 -22.05 3.66 8.83
N GLY A 79 -22.48 4.86 8.45
CA GLY A 79 -22.03 6.13 9.06
C GLY A 79 -20.71 6.67 8.51
N VAL A 80 -20.08 6.01 7.54
CA VAL A 80 -18.86 6.51 6.89
C VAL A 80 -19.16 7.78 6.09
N ARG A 81 -18.32 8.79 6.27
CA ARG A 81 -18.33 10.06 5.52
C ARG A 81 -17.00 10.26 4.83
N TRP A 82 -17.02 10.87 3.65
CA TRP A 82 -15.81 11.20 2.92
C TRP A 82 -15.41 12.65 3.20
N MET A 83 -14.21 12.85 3.75
CA MET A 83 -13.71 14.18 4.13
C MET A 83 -12.34 14.45 3.51
N ARG A 84 -12.06 15.72 3.21
CA ARG A 84 -10.75 16.14 2.69
C ARG A 84 -9.85 16.55 3.86
N PRO A 85 -8.66 15.97 4.00
CA PRO A 85 -7.62 16.55 4.83
C PRO A 85 -7.17 17.87 4.23
N THR A 86 -7.04 18.90 5.05
CA THR A 86 -6.29 20.08 4.65
C THR A 86 -4.80 19.76 4.76
N GLU A 87 -4.21 19.18 3.70
CA GLU A 87 -2.80 19.27 3.25
C GLU A 87 -2.36 18.06 2.38
N PHE A 88 -1.43 18.31 1.43
CA PHE A 88 -1.29 17.61 0.15
C PHE A 88 -0.31 16.41 0.13
N CYS A 89 -0.68 15.33 -0.60
CA CYS A 89 0.26 14.42 -1.28
C CYS A 89 0.28 14.74 -2.78
N LYS A 90 1.45 14.90 -3.40
CA LYS A 90 1.55 15.53 -4.73
C LYS A 90 1.39 14.57 -5.92
N ARG A 91 1.90 13.32 -5.90
CA ARG A 91 1.73 12.31 -6.98
C ARG A 91 2.05 10.88 -6.50
N PRO A 92 1.07 9.97 -6.33
CA PRO A 92 1.34 8.54 -6.13
C PRO A 92 1.47 7.80 -7.48
N GLY A 93 2.46 6.92 -7.61
CA GLY A 93 2.64 6.02 -8.75
C GLY A 93 2.88 4.58 -8.28
N PHE A 94 2.41 3.60 -9.05
CA PHE A 94 2.48 2.17 -8.71
C PHE A 94 3.09 1.37 -9.86
N TRP A 95 3.79 0.30 -9.54
CA TRP A 95 4.22 -0.72 -10.48
C TRP A 95 3.08 -1.73 -10.64
N GLN A 96 2.73 -2.08 -11.88
CA GLN A 96 1.73 -3.09 -12.20
C GLN A 96 2.23 -3.92 -13.37
N PHE A 97 2.36 -5.23 -13.16
CA PHE A 97 2.64 -6.21 -14.23
C PHE A 97 3.82 -5.84 -15.15
N GLY A 98 4.86 -5.19 -14.62
CA GLY A 98 6.08 -4.84 -15.37
C GLY A 98 6.14 -3.40 -15.90
N GLU A 99 5.19 -2.54 -15.56
CA GLU A 99 5.16 -1.12 -15.96
C GLU A 99 4.79 -0.21 -14.79
N TRP A 100 5.32 1.02 -14.77
CA TRP A 100 4.85 2.08 -13.89
C TRP A 100 3.54 2.67 -14.42
N VAL A 101 2.57 2.78 -13.53
CA VAL A 101 1.23 3.33 -13.76
C VAL A 101 1.02 4.50 -12.79
N GLU A 102 0.71 5.67 -13.33
CA GLU A 102 0.32 6.85 -12.56
C GLU A 102 -1.19 6.78 -12.27
N VAL A 103 -1.56 6.88 -10.99
CA VAL A 103 -2.96 6.85 -10.55
C VAL A 103 -3.33 8.17 -9.91
N VAL A 104 -4.21 8.92 -10.57
CA VAL A 104 -4.75 10.19 -10.05
C VAL A 104 -5.91 9.90 -9.10
N ILE A 105 -5.95 10.55 -7.95
CA ILE A 105 -7.05 10.48 -6.99
C ILE A 105 -7.41 11.88 -6.47
N ASP A 106 -8.64 12.06 -6.00
CA ASP A 106 -8.96 13.19 -5.12
C ASP A 106 -8.53 12.90 -3.66
N ASP A 107 -8.51 13.93 -2.82
CA ASP A 107 -8.07 13.87 -1.43
C ASP A 107 -9.18 13.48 -0.43
N ARG A 108 -10.36 13.04 -0.90
CA ARG A 108 -11.43 12.60 0.01
C ARG A 108 -11.10 11.24 0.62
N LEU A 109 -11.10 11.13 1.93
CA LEU A 109 -10.81 9.91 2.66
C LEU A 109 -12.02 9.41 3.47
N PRO A 110 -12.23 8.09 3.58
CA PRO A 110 -13.27 7.50 4.43
C PRO A 110 -13.03 7.75 5.92
N VAL A 111 -14.01 8.35 6.59
CA VAL A 111 -13.97 8.68 8.02
C VAL A 111 -15.23 8.14 8.70
N LYS A 112 -15.04 7.53 9.87
CA LYS A 112 -16.11 7.10 10.77
C LYS A 112 -15.82 7.63 12.17
N ASP A 113 -16.84 8.20 12.82
CA ASP A 113 -16.72 8.75 14.19
C ASP A 113 -15.57 9.76 14.35
N GLY A 114 -15.29 10.55 13.30
CA GLY A 114 -14.23 11.55 13.28
C GLY A 114 -12.81 11.01 13.10
N LYS A 115 -12.64 9.72 12.85
CA LYS A 115 -11.34 9.07 12.59
C LYS A 115 -11.26 8.43 11.21
N LEU A 116 -10.08 8.47 10.59
CA LEU A 116 -9.83 7.76 9.34
C LEU A 116 -10.11 6.26 9.53
N LEU A 117 -10.83 5.69 8.56
CA LEU A 117 -11.26 4.29 8.63
C LEU A 117 -10.12 3.31 8.29
N PHE A 118 -9.20 3.72 7.42
CA PHE A 118 -8.09 2.91 6.92
C PHE A 118 -6.73 3.49 7.37
N VAL A 119 -5.64 3.24 6.65
CA VAL A 119 -4.29 3.63 7.09
C VAL A 119 -4.22 5.13 7.39
N HIS A 120 -3.58 5.47 8.52
CA HIS A 120 -3.38 6.85 8.92
C HIS A 120 -2.13 6.98 9.79
N SER A 121 -1.52 8.17 9.77
CA SER A 121 -0.38 8.47 10.65
C SER A 121 -0.84 8.64 12.09
N ALA A 122 -0.02 8.19 13.04
CA ALA A 122 -0.25 8.39 14.46
C ALA A 122 -0.19 9.88 14.87
N GLU A 123 0.60 10.69 14.13
CA GLU A 123 0.70 12.15 14.35
C GLU A 123 -0.57 12.90 13.92
N GLY A 124 -1.43 12.27 13.11
CA GLY A 124 -2.72 12.84 12.68
C GLY A 124 -2.64 14.01 11.68
N THR A 125 -1.45 14.51 11.36
CA THR A 125 -1.22 15.61 10.41
C THR A 125 -0.64 15.14 9.07
N GLU A 126 -0.30 13.86 8.94
CA GLU A 126 0.26 13.30 7.71
C GLU A 126 -0.74 12.37 7.02
N PHE A 127 -1.07 12.69 5.76
CA PHE A 127 -2.12 11.99 5.00
C PHE A 127 -1.60 11.25 3.76
N TRP A 128 -0.29 11.33 3.48
CA TRP A 128 0.28 10.73 2.28
C TRP A 128 0.09 9.21 2.24
N SER A 129 0.17 8.52 3.38
CA SER A 129 -0.06 7.08 3.48
C SER A 129 -1.52 6.73 3.18
N ALA A 130 -2.47 7.51 3.73
CA ALA A 130 -3.90 7.33 3.50
C ALA A 130 -4.27 7.56 2.02
N LEU A 131 -3.66 8.57 1.39
CA LEU A 131 -3.85 8.85 -0.03
C LEU A 131 -3.18 7.79 -0.92
N LEU A 132 -2.01 7.29 -0.53
CA LEU A 132 -1.34 6.20 -1.23
C LEU A 132 -2.19 4.93 -1.22
N GLU A 133 -2.71 4.54 -0.05
CA GLU A 133 -3.61 3.40 0.07
C GLU A 133 -4.89 3.59 -0.75
N LYS A 134 -5.46 4.80 -0.77
CA LYS A 134 -6.62 5.10 -1.63
C LYS A 134 -6.31 4.90 -3.10
N ALA A 135 -5.17 5.37 -3.57
CA ALA A 135 -4.79 5.23 -4.98
C ALA A 135 -4.52 3.74 -5.32
N TYR A 136 -3.97 2.97 -4.39
CA TYR A 136 -3.83 1.53 -4.53
C TYR A 136 -5.17 0.78 -4.51
N ALA A 137 -6.12 1.21 -3.68
CA ALA A 137 -7.49 0.70 -3.65
C ALA A 137 -8.21 0.99 -4.98
N LYS A 138 -8.01 2.18 -5.55
CA LYS A 138 -8.54 2.54 -6.88
C LYS A 138 -7.98 1.65 -7.98
N LEU A 139 -6.67 1.40 -7.95
CA LEU A 139 -6.00 0.53 -8.91
C LEU A 139 -6.56 -0.90 -8.88
N ASN A 140 -6.86 -1.40 -7.67
CA ASN A 140 -7.45 -2.71 -7.41
C ASN A 140 -9.01 -2.71 -7.45
N GLY A 141 -9.64 -1.57 -7.74
CA GLY A 141 -11.08 -1.40 -7.88
C GLY A 141 -11.84 -0.94 -6.64
N CYS A 142 -11.48 -1.36 -5.43
CA CYS A 142 -12.06 -0.88 -4.16
C CYS A 142 -11.17 -1.17 -2.94
N TYR A 143 -11.45 -0.56 -1.79
CA TYR A 143 -10.71 -0.83 -0.54
C TYR A 143 -10.81 -2.29 -0.09
N GLU A 144 -11.98 -2.92 -0.24
CA GLU A 144 -12.16 -4.32 0.13
C GLU A 144 -11.27 -5.26 -0.68
N ALA A 145 -10.93 -4.91 -1.92
CA ALA A 145 -10.01 -5.70 -2.75
C ALA A 145 -8.58 -5.75 -2.19
N LEU A 146 -8.22 -4.85 -1.27
CA LEU A 146 -6.94 -4.89 -0.57
C LEU A 146 -6.94 -5.88 0.62
N SER A 147 -8.12 -6.35 1.04
CA SER A 147 -8.26 -7.28 2.16
C SER A 147 -7.67 -8.64 1.80
N GLY A 148 -6.71 -9.12 2.59
CA GLY A 148 -6.10 -10.43 2.37
C GLY A 148 -5.01 -10.47 1.29
N GLY A 149 -4.52 -9.31 0.82
CA GLY A 149 -3.36 -9.24 -0.06
C GLY A 149 -2.06 -9.68 0.62
N SER A 150 -1.08 -10.15 -0.16
CA SER A 150 0.24 -10.51 0.36
C SER A 150 1.15 -9.29 0.49
N THR A 151 1.95 -9.21 1.56
CA THR A 151 2.98 -8.17 1.71
C THR A 151 3.99 -8.22 0.56
N SER A 152 4.24 -9.40 -0.03
CA SER A 152 5.12 -9.55 -1.19
C SER A 152 4.56 -8.83 -2.41
N GLU A 153 3.27 -8.99 -2.72
CA GLU A 153 2.61 -8.31 -3.85
C GLU A 153 2.72 -6.79 -3.67
N GLY A 154 2.44 -6.29 -2.47
CA GLY A 154 2.61 -4.86 -2.16
C GLY A 154 4.05 -4.37 -2.32
N PHE A 155 5.07 -5.16 -1.97
CA PHE A 155 6.46 -4.76 -2.20
C PHE A 155 6.80 -4.67 -3.69
N GLU A 156 6.34 -5.60 -4.50
CA GLU A 156 6.56 -5.55 -5.96
C GLU A 156 5.84 -4.34 -6.56
N ASP A 157 4.58 -4.13 -6.19
CA ASP A 157 3.77 -3.04 -6.73
C ASP A 157 4.23 -1.65 -6.28
N PHE A 158 4.84 -1.50 -5.09
CA PHE A 158 5.34 -0.21 -4.63
C PHE A 158 6.79 0.08 -5.02
N THR A 159 7.58 -0.93 -5.39
CA THR A 159 9.02 -0.74 -5.64
C THR A 159 9.50 -1.15 -7.03
N GLY A 160 8.75 -2.00 -7.73
CA GLY A 160 9.23 -2.70 -8.93
C GLY A 160 10.38 -3.68 -8.64
N GLY A 161 10.63 -3.99 -7.36
CA GLY A 161 11.66 -4.92 -6.90
C GLY A 161 11.24 -6.38 -7.04
N VAL A 162 12.14 -7.27 -6.62
CA VAL A 162 11.90 -8.73 -6.56
C VAL A 162 11.68 -9.13 -5.12
N THR A 163 10.69 -9.98 -4.85
CA THR A 163 10.45 -10.50 -3.51
C THR A 163 10.97 -11.92 -3.31
N GLU A 164 11.44 -12.17 -2.10
CA GLU A 164 11.81 -13.50 -1.60
C GLU A 164 11.07 -13.74 -0.28
N MET A 165 10.59 -14.97 -0.07
CA MET A 165 9.84 -15.35 1.14
C MET A 165 10.52 -16.54 1.83
N TYR A 166 10.61 -16.46 3.16
CA TYR A 166 11.21 -17.49 4.00
C TYR A 166 10.19 -18.00 5.03
N GLU A 167 9.89 -19.30 5.02
CA GLU A 167 9.11 -19.93 6.08
C GLU A 167 9.99 -20.12 7.32
N LEU A 168 9.70 -19.40 8.41
CA LEU A 168 10.57 -19.39 9.60
C LEU A 168 10.70 -20.78 10.27
N GLY A 169 9.71 -21.66 10.12
CA GLY A 169 9.77 -23.05 10.60
C GLY A 169 10.77 -23.93 9.84
N LYS A 170 11.18 -23.51 8.64
CA LYS A 170 12.16 -24.18 7.76
C LYS A 170 13.29 -23.21 7.36
N ALA A 171 13.56 -22.22 8.20
CA ALA A 171 14.54 -21.18 7.90
C ALA A 171 15.94 -21.76 7.66
N PRO A 172 16.68 -21.25 6.66
CA PRO A 172 18.07 -21.64 6.47
C PRO A 172 18.92 -21.15 7.66
N SER A 173 20.01 -21.87 7.95
CA SER A 173 20.85 -21.58 9.12
C SER A 173 21.56 -20.22 9.06
N ASP A 174 21.69 -19.65 7.86
CA ASP A 174 22.27 -18.35 7.58
C ASP A 174 21.24 -17.22 7.42
N LEU A 175 19.95 -17.45 7.75
CA LEU A 175 18.88 -16.46 7.62
C LEU A 175 19.25 -15.11 8.27
N PHE A 176 19.92 -15.12 9.43
CA PHE A 176 20.35 -13.90 10.10
C PHE A 176 21.32 -13.07 9.24
N SER A 177 22.24 -13.73 8.55
CA SER A 177 23.18 -13.08 7.62
C SER A 177 22.48 -12.55 6.38
N ILE A 178 21.46 -13.26 5.89
CA ILE A 178 20.59 -12.82 4.79
C ILE A 178 19.86 -11.53 5.18
N ILE A 179 19.24 -11.50 6.37
CA ILE A 179 18.54 -10.31 6.91
C ILE A 179 19.51 -9.14 7.03
N ARG A 180 20.72 -9.35 7.58
CA ARG A 180 21.75 -8.30 7.70
C ARG A 180 22.12 -7.71 6.34
N ARG A 181 22.44 -8.54 5.36
CA ARG A 181 22.77 -8.09 4.00
C ARG A 181 21.61 -7.36 3.33
N ALA A 182 20.38 -7.79 3.56
CA ALA A 182 19.20 -7.15 3.00
C ALA A 182 19.01 -5.74 3.60
N ILE A 183 19.13 -5.59 4.91
CA ILE A 183 19.06 -4.30 5.59
C ILE A 183 20.20 -3.37 5.13
N ASP A 184 21.44 -3.88 5.04
CA ASP A 184 22.60 -3.09 4.59
C ASP A 184 22.45 -2.57 3.15
N ARG A 185 21.68 -3.27 2.31
CA ARG A 185 21.39 -2.90 0.93
C ARG A 185 20.14 -2.03 0.77
N GLY A 186 19.46 -1.69 1.87
CA GLY A 186 18.23 -0.92 1.85
C GLY A 186 17.01 -1.68 1.32
N SER A 187 17.04 -3.03 1.35
CA SER A 187 15.87 -3.84 1.02
C SER A 187 14.75 -3.62 2.04
N LEU A 188 13.50 -3.78 1.59
CA LEU A 188 12.33 -3.80 2.47
C LEU A 188 12.12 -5.22 3.00
N LEU A 189 11.91 -5.35 4.30
CA LEU A 189 11.66 -6.64 4.93
C LEU A 189 10.33 -6.60 5.70
N GLY A 190 9.47 -7.56 5.40
CA GLY A 190 8.22 -7.79 6.10
C GLY A 190 8.21 -9.16 6.79
N CYS A 191 7.47 -9.28 7.88
CA CYS A 191 7.18 -10.56 8.52
C CYS A 191 5.75 -10.57 9.07
N SER A 192 5.15 -11.74 9.15
CA SER A 192 3.82 -11.93 9.72
C SER A 192 3.78 -13.21 10.56
N ILE A 193 2.71 -13.35 11.32
CA ILE A 193 2.39 -14.60 12.04
C ILE A 193 1.20 -15.23 11.34
N ASP A 194 1.35 -16.44 10.85
CA ASP A 194 0.28 -17.17 10.19
C ASP A 194 -0.92 -17.41 11.11
N ILE A 195 -2.11 -17.40 10.49
CA ILE A 195 -3.37 -17.77 11.15
C ILE A 195 -3.76 -19.19 10.74
N THR A 196 -4.23 -19.97 11.72
CA THR A 196 -4.75 -21.32 11.49
C THR A 196 -6.22 -21.34 11.13
N SER A 197 -6.92 -20.23 11.35
CA SER A 197 -8.34 -20.05 11.09
C SER A 197 -8.62 -18.57 10.82
N SER A 198 -9.61 -18.26 9.99
CA SER A 198 -10.05 -16.87 9.74
C SER A 198 -10.52 -16.15 11.01
N ARG A 199 -10.93 -16.90 12.05
CA ARG A 199 -11.28 -16.35 13.37
C ARG A 199 -10.09 -15.80 14.14
N ASP A 200 -8.88 -16.21 13.78
CA ASP A 200 -7.64 -15.77 14.41
C ASP A 200 -7.05 -14.52 13.73
N MET A 201 -7.71 -13.99 12.69
CA MET A 201 -7.30 -12.76 12.03
C MET A 201 -7.31 -11.60 13.03
N GLU A 202 -6.19 -10.89 13.09
CA GLU A 202 -5.94 -9.80 14.04
C GLU A 202 -6.03 -10.21 15.52
N ALA A 203 -6.00 -11.51 15.82
CA ALA A 203 -6.02 -11.99 17.20
C ALA A 203 -4.70 -11.65 17.92
N VAL A 204 -4.81 -11.00 19.08
CA VAL A 204 -3.66 -10.61 19.90
C VAL A 204 -3.22 -11.80 20.75
N THR A 205 -1.96 -12.20 20.61
CA THR A 205 -1.32 -13.24 21.42
C THR A 205 -1.12 -12.76 22.86
N PHE A 206 -0.86 -13.70 23.77
CA PHE A 206 -0.54 -13.38 25.18
C PHE A 206 0.61 -12.38 25.35
N LYS A 207 1.59 -12.35 24.42
CA LYS A 207 2.72 -11.42 24.44
C LYS A 207 2.51 -10.18 23.54
N LYS A 208 1.24 -9.87 23.25
CA LYS A 208 0.79 -8.72 22.47
C LYS A 208 1.20 -8.66 21.00
N LEU A 209 1.71 -9.75 20.41
CA LEU A 209 1.82 -9.84 18.96
C LEU A 209 0.45 -10.14 18.35
N VAL A 210 0.07 -9.41 17.33
CA VAL A 210 -1.12 -9.60 16.48
C VAL A 210 -0.84 -10.66 15.41
N LYS A 211 -1.72 -11.65 15.27
CA LYS A 211 -1.67 -12.67 14.20
C LYS A 211 -2.33 -12.20 12.91
N GLY A 212 -1.91 -12.74 11.76
CA GLY A 212 -2.44 -12.36 10.45
C GLY A 212 -2.13 -10.91 10.08
N HIS A 213 -1.16 -10.30 10.77
CA HIS A 213 -0.79 -8.90 10.64
C HIS A 213 0.64 -8.78 10.13
N ALA A 214 0.87 -7.80 9.25
CA ALA A 214 2.18 -7.53 8.69
C ALA A 214 2.97 -6.60 9.63
N TYR A 215 4.21 -6.97 9.91
CA TYR A 215 5.20 -6.16 10.61
C TYR A 215 6.38 -5.87 9.69
N SER A 216 7.07 -4.77 9.93
CA SER A 216 8.32 -4.46 9.24
C SER A 216 9.52 -4.89 10.07
N VAL A 217 10.50 -5.55 9.44
CA VAL A 217 11.81 -5.77 10.05
C VAL A 217 12.69 -4.56 9.74
N THR A 218 13.15 -3.86 10.78
CA THR A 218 13.78 -2.53 10.65
C THR A 218 15.21 -2.48 11.19
N GLY A 219 15.73 -3.59 11.68
CA GLY A 219 17.07 -3.65 12.24
C GLY A 219 17.47 -5.07 12.61
N VAL A 220 18.77 -5.31 12.62
CA VAL A 220 19.37 -6.56 13.03
C VAL A 220 20.72 -6.27 13.66
N ASP A 221 20.97 -6.84 14.84
CA ASP A 221 22.20 -6.59 15.56
C ASP A 221 22.63 -7.79 16.42
N GLU A 222 23.89 -7.80 16.82
CA GLU A 222 24.48 -8.80 17.70
C GLU A 222 24.99 -8.13 18.97
N VAL A 223 24.44 -8.56 20.11
CA VAL A 223 24.78 -7.99 21.42
C VAL A 223 25.35 -9.07 22.33
N VAL A 224 26.32 -8.69 23.17
CA VAL A 224 26.81 -9.59 24.22
C VAL A 224 25.88 -9.51 25.41
N TYR A 225 25.17 -10.59 25.71
CA TYR A 225 24.28 -10.71 26.86
C TYR A 225 24.73 -11.85 27.77
N ARG A 226 25.07 -11.51 29.03
CA ARG A 226 25.58 -12.48 30.03
C ARG A 226 26.77 -13.31 29.50
N GLY A 227 27.67 -12.67 28.76
CA GLY A 227 28.87 -13.31 28.18
C GLY A 227 28.64 -14.08 26.89
N ASN A 228 27.39 -14.18 26.40
CA ASN A 228 27.07 -14.87 25.16
C ASN A 228 26.68 -13.88 24.06
N MET A 229 27.15 -14.12 22.84
CA MET A 229 26.70 -13.36 21.67
C MET A 229 25.25 -13.72 21.36
N THR A 230 24.37 -12.73 21.35
CA THR A 230 22.93 -12.87 21.12
C THR A 230 22.53 -12.08 19.90
N LYS A 231 21.86 -12.76 18.96
CA LYS A 231 21.33 -12.19 17.73
C LYS A 231 19.95 -11.58 17.98
N LEU A 232 19.78 -10.31 17.66
CA LEU A 232 18.54 -9.56 17.82
C LEU A 232 18.02 -9.07 16.47
N VAL A 233 16.71 -9.02 16.35
CA VAL A 233 16.00 -8.46 15.19
C VAL A 233 14.98 -7.46 15.72
N ARG A 234 14.97 -6.25 15.16
CA ARG A 234 14.03 -5.19 15.51
C ARG A 234 12.83 -5.23 14.57
N ILE A 235 11.65 -5.40 15.15
CA ILE A 235 10.39 -5.48 14.42
C ILE A 235 9.55 -4.23 14.77
N ARG A 236 8.85 -3.67 13.79
CA ARG A 236 7.96 -2.51 13.94
C ARG A 236 6.53 -2.91 13.59
N ASN A 237 5.60 -2.64 14.50
CA ASN A 237 4.17 -2.69 14.19
C ASN A 237 3.78 -1.42 13.38
N PRO A 238 3.24 -1.54 12.16
CA PRO A 238 2.83 -0.38 11.38
C PRO A 238 1.70 0.44 12.02
N TRP A 239 0.89 -0.16 12.90
CA TRP A 239 -0.14 0.58 13.65
C TRP A 239 0.43 1.59 14.64
N GLY A 240 1.72 1.48 15.00
CA GLY A 240 2.34 2.38 15.98
C GLY A 240 1.81 2.17 17.42
N GLU A 241 1.00 1.15 17.64
CA GLU A 241 0.45 0.76 18.93
C GLU A 241 0.58 -0.76 19.12
N VAL A 242 0.36 -1.24 20.34
CA VAL A 242 0.42 -2.67 20.72
C VAL A 242 1.82 -3.27 20.49
N GLU A 243 2.64 -3.24 21.55
CA GLU A 243 4.04 -3.68 21.52
C GLU A 243 4.29 -4.98 22.27
N TRP A 244 5.34 -5.68 21.84
CA TRP A 244 5.86 -6.89 22.47
C TRP A 244 6.18 -6.70 23.95
N THR A 245 5.78 -7.66 24.79
CA THR A 245 6.02 -7.64 26.24
C THR A 245 6.90 -8.79 26.73
N GLY A 246 7.70 -9.39 25.84
CA GLY A 246 8.59 -10.49 26.20
C GLY A 246 10.04 -10.03 26.35
N ALA A 247 10.99 -10.96 26.19
CA ALA A 247 12.41 -10.62 26.29
C ALA A 247 12.79 -9.54 25.25
N TRP A 248 13.60 -8.57 25.67
CA TRP A 248 14.06 -7.44 24.86
C TRP A 248 12.94 -6.47 24.43
N SER A 249 11.81 -6.45 25.15
CA SER A 249 10.86 -5.34 25.03
C SER A 249 11.46 -4.03 25.55
N ASP A 250 10.81 -2.92 25.21
CA ASP A 250 11.20 -1.58 25.64
C ASP A 250 11.11 -1.36 27.17
N LYS A 251 10.37 -2.23 27.86
CA LYS A 251 10.23 -2.29 29.33
C LYS A 251 10.88 -3.54 29.87
#